data_AF-A0A930TQ95-F1
#
_entry.id   AF-A0A930TQ95-F1
#
_cell.length_a   1.000
_cell.length_b   1.000
_cell.length_c   1.000
_cell.angle_alpha   90.00
_cell.angle_beta   90.00
_cell.angle_gamma   90.00
#
_symmetry.space_group_name_H-M   'P 1'
#
loop_
_entity.id
_entity.type
_entity.pdbx_description
1 polymer ?
#
loop_
_entity_poly.entity_id
_entity_poly.type
_entity_poly.pdbx_seq_one_letter_code
_entity_poly.pdbx_strand_id
1 'polypeptide(L)'
;MKNALLAARQRFANQQNIVVTAPIEIQSSKPQIDAGLQAVDYCLWALYRLLERGEERYVDYIQPIVSVIRDPDADVEASYGVYYTKRNPIAAQCIRETHDWIGAPGI
;
A
#
# COMPACT_ATOMS: atom_id res chain seq x y z
N MET A 1 -2.44 -6.75 -17.47
CA MET A 1 -3.32 -5.87 -16.67
C MET A 1 -4.81 -6.11 -16.94
N LYS A 2 -5.32 -5.88 -18.16
CA LYS A 2 -6.77 -6.04 -18.49
C LYS A 2 -7.37 -7.41 -18.13
N ASN A 3 -6.65 -8.50 -18.41
CA ASN A 3 -7.11 -9.87 -18.08
C ASN A 3 -7.29 -10.10 -16.57
N ALA A 4 -6.45 -9.49 -15.74
CA ALA A 4 -6.57 -9.58 -14.29
C ALA A 4 -7.82 -8.84 -13.78
N LEU A 5 -8.15 -7.69 -14.36
CA LEU A 5 -9.38 -6.94 -14.06
C LEU A 5 -10.63 -7.71 -14.48
N LEU A 6 -10.61 -8.36 -15.65
CA LEU A 6 -11.71 -9.22 -16.10
C LEU A 6 -11.92 -10.41 -15.16
N ALA A 7 -10.82 -11.06 -14.73
CA ALA A 7 -10.89 -12.15 -13.77
C ALA A 7 -11.41 -11.68 -12.40
N ALA A 8 -10.99 -10.50 -11.93
CA ALA A 8 -11.48 -9.91 -10.69
C ALA A 8 -12.99 -9.60 -10.76
N ARG A 9 -13.46 -9.01 -11.87
CA ARG A 9 -14.89 -8.76 -12.11
C ARG A 9 -15.69 -10.07 -12.07
N GLN A 10 -15.20 -11.12 -12.73
CA GLN A 10 -15.88 -12.41 -12.74
C GLN A 10 -15.96 -13.03 -11.34
N ARG A 11 -14.86 -12.99 -10.57
CA ARG A 11 -14.86 -13.49 -9.19
C ARG A 11 -15.86 -12.73 -8.31
N PHE A 12 -15.88 -11.41 -8.40
CA PHE A 12 -16.82 -10.58 -7.65
C PHE A 12 -18.28 -10.88 -8.04
N ALA A 13 -18.57 -10.97 -9.34
CA ALA A 13 -19.90 -11.30 -9.85
C ALA A 13 -20.39 -12.66 -9.31
N ASN A 14 -19.53 -13.68 -9.35
CA ASN A 14 -19.84 -15.01 -8.82
C ASN A 14 -20.08 -14.99 -7.29
N GLN A 15 -19.23 -14.27 -6.54
CA GLN A 15 -19.35 -14.19 -5.08
C GLN A 15 -20.62 -13.48 -4.61
N GLN A 16 -21.05 -12.46 -5.35
CA GLN A 16 -22.24 -11.67 -5.01
C GLN A 16 -23.51 -12.21 -5.70
N ASN A 17 -23.40 -13.25 -6.53
CA ASN A 17 -24.48 -13.81 -7.35
C ASN A 17 -25.21 -12.74 -8.19
N ILE A 18 -24.45 -11.86 -8.84
CA ILE A 18 -24.94 -10.78 -9.70
C ILE A 18 -24.31 -10.84 -11.09
N VAL A 19 -24.94 -10.19 -12.06
CA VAL A 19 -24.37 -9.98 -13.40
C VAL A 19 -23.78 -8.57 -13.48
N VAL A 20 -22.47 -8.46 -13.77
CA VAL A 20 -21.79 -7.18 -13.93
C VAL A 20 -21.42 -6.95 -15.40
N THR A 21 -22.18 -6.09 -16.08
CA THR A 21 -21.98 -5.75 -17.50
C THR A 21 -21.25 -4.44 -17.73
N ALA A 22 -20.98 -3.66 -16.67
CA ALA A 22 -20.32 -2.37 -16.77
C ALA A 22 -18.99 -2.47 -17.56
N PRO A 23 -18.74 -1.55 -18.51
CA PRO A 23 -17.50 -1.52 -19.26
C PRO A 23 -16.33 -1.20 -18.32
N ILE A 24 -15.18 -1.84 -18.58
CA ILE A 24 -13.92 -1.52 -17.89
C ILE A 24 -13.12 -0.63 -18.83
N GLU A 25 -13.05 0.64 -18.49
CA GLU A 25 -12.19 1.62 -19.15
C GLU A 25 -10.91 1.79 -18.34
N ILE A 26 -9.76 1.75 -19.03
CA ILE A 26 -8.45 1.97 -18.42
C ILE A 26 -7.91 3.25 -19.03
N GLN A 27 -7.75 4.28 -18.21
CA GLN A 27 -7.16 5.55 -18.60
C GLN A 27 -5.80 5.68 -17.92
N SER A 28 -4.76 5.92 -18.71
CA SER A 28 -3.45 6.27 -18.19
C SER A 28 -3.37 7.79 -18.01
N SER A 29 -2.80 8.22 -16.89
CA SER A 29 -2.59 9.63 -16.58
C SER A 29 -1.27 9.82 -15.86
N LYS A 30 -0.95 11.06 -15.51
CA LYS A 30 0.25 11.41 -14.74
C LYS A 30 -0.15 12.15 -13.46
N PRO A 31 0.58 11.96 -12.34
CA PRO A 31 0.29 12.66 -11.10
C PRO A 31 0.17 14.17 -11.27
N GLN A 32 0.97 14.81 -12.11
CA GLN A 32 0.94 16.27 -12.29
C GLN A 32 -0.43 16.84 -12.69
N ILE A 33 -1.31 16.03 -13.29
CA ILE A 33 -2.62 16.47 -13.81
C ILE A 33 -3.81 15.69 -13.23
N ASP A 34 -3.58 14.76 -12.29
CA ASP A 34 -4.62 13.92 -11.70
C ASP A 34 -4.45 13.87 -10.18
N ALA A 35 -5.39 14.47 -9.45
CA ALA A 35 -5.33 14.59 -8.00
C ALA A 35 -5.36 13.23 -7.28
N GLY A 36 -6.04 12.23 -7.85
CA GLY A 36 -6.06 10.88 -7.30
C GLY A 36 -4.68 10.24 -7.38
N LEU A 37 -4.00 10.41 -8.52
CA LEU A 37 -2.63 9.95 -8.70
C LEU A 37 -1.63 10.72 -7.81
N GLN A 38 -1.84 12.01 -7.53
CA GLN A 38 -1.01 12.77 -6.56
C GLN A 38 -1.13 12.21 -5.14
N ALA A 39 -2.34 11.86 -4.71
CA ALA A 39 -2.56 11.29 -3.40
C ALA A 39 -1.83 9.95 -3.25
N VAL A 40 -1.92 9.08 -4.27
CA VAL A 40 -1.22 7.79 -4.28
C VAL A 40 0.30 8.00 -4.29
N ASP A 41 0.80 8.93 -5.10
CA ASP A 41 2.23 9.24 -5.19
C ASP A 41 2.78 9.74 -3.84
N TYR A 42 2.04 10.61 -3.14
CA TYR A 42 2.41 11.07 -1.81
C TYR A 42 2.43 9.93 -0.78
N CYS A 43 1.47 9.00 -0.82
CA CYS A 43 1.46 7.84 0.06
C CYS A 43 2.70 6.96 -0.13
N LEU A 44 3.08 6.70 -1.39
CA LEU A 44 4.27 5.91 -1.71
C LEU A 44 5.56 6.64 -1.31
N TRP A 45 5.64 7.94 -1.56
CA TRP A 45 6.77 8.76 -1.17
C TRP A 45 6.96 8.83 0.35
N ALA A 46 5.87 8.97 1.12
CA ALA A 46 5.92 8.98 2.57
C ALA A 46 6.46 7.65 3.13
N LEU A 47 6.00 6.53 2.60
CA LEU A 47 6.54 5.20 2.94
C LEU A 47 8.02 5.08 2.58
N TYR A 48 8.43 5.53 1.40
CA TYR A 48 9.83 5.53 1.00
C TYR A 48 10.70 6.37 1.96
N ARG A 49 10.23 7.55 2.39
CA ARG A 49 10.93 8.37 3.40
C ARG A 49 11.07 7.65 4.74
N LEU A 50 10.06 6.89 5.15
CA LEU A 50 10.13 6.08 6.35
C LEU A 50 11.16 4.96 6.22
N LEU A 51 11.12 4.20 5.13
CA LEU A 51 12.01 3.06 4.89
C LEU A 51 13.48 3.50 4.77
N GLU A 52 13.76 4.54 4.00
CA GLU A 52 15.15 4.93 3.68
C GLU A 52 15.77 5.89 4.68
N ARG A 53 14.95 6.71 5.35
CA ARG A 53 15.43 7.81 6.19
C ARG A 53 14.86 7.80 7.60
N GLY A 54 13.99 6.84 7.93
CA GLY A 54 13.33 6.77 9.23
C GLY A 54 12.42 7.96 9.53
N GLU A 55 11.96 8.71 8.53
CA GLU A 55 11.22 9.95 8.75
C GLU A 55 9.71 9.70 8.89
N GLU A 56 9.25 9.55 10.12
CA GLU A 56 7.86 9.19 10.47
C GLU A 56 6.82 10.27 10.15
N ARG A 57 7.19 11.55 10.27
CA ARG A 57 6.27 12.70 10.15
C ARG A 57 5.37 12.71 8.90
N TYR A 58 5.85 12.15 7.79
CA TYR A 58 5.09 12.10 6.54
C TYR A 58 4.07 10.96 6.53
N VAL A 59 4.43 9.84 7.15
CA VAL A 59 3.52 8.71 7.33
C VAL A 59 2.47 9.04 8.38
N ASP A 60 2.85 9.71 9.46
CA ASP A 60 1.92 10.20 10.49
C ASP A 60 0.81 11.08 9.89
N TYR A 61 1.15 11.88 8.87
CA TYR A 61 0.18 12.73 8.19
C TYR A 61 -0.87 11.94 7.40
N ILE A 62 -0.50 10.82 6.77
CA ILE A 62 -1.42 9.99 5.98
C ILE A 62 -2.09 8.89 6.80
N GLN A 63 -1.55 8.54 7.95
CA GLN A 63 -2.02 7.44 8.78
C GLN A 63 -3.49 7.56 9.22
N PRO A 64 -4.05 8.77 9.49
CA PRO A 64 -5.47 8.90 9.81
C PRO A 64 -6.40 8.56 8.63
N ILE A 65 -5.95 8.80 7.39
CA ILE A 65 -6.75 8.62 6.16
C ILE A 65 -6.55 7.25 5.52
N VAL A 66 -5.45 6.56 5.81
CA VAL A 66 -5.20 5.18 5.36
C VAL A 66 -5.81 4.19 6.35
N SER A 67 -6.53 3.19 5.85
CA SER A 67 -7.12 2.15 6.70
C SER A 67 -6.10 1.08 7.12
N VAL A 68 -5.26 0.65 6.19
CA VAL A 68 -4.28 -0.42 6.38
C VAL A 68 -3.08 -0.24 5.47
N ILE A 69 -1.90 -0.53 6.00
CA ILE A 69 -0.67 -0.73 5.22
C ILE A 69 -0.28 -2.19 5.45
N ARG A 70 -0.11 -2.95 4.37
CA ARG A 70 0.30 -4.35 4.44
C ARG A 70 1.75 -4.46 4.01
N ASP A 71 2.54 -5.06 4.87
CA ASP A 71 3.92 -5.42 4.60
C ASP A 71 4.02 -6.95 4.48
N PRO A 72 4.05 -7.48 3.24
CA PRO A 72 4.08 -8.91 3.01
C PRO A 72 5.38 -9.57 3.47
N ASP A 73 6.46 -8.81 3.57
CA ASP A 73 7.81 -9.32 3.81
C ASP A 73 8.18 -9.24 5.29
N ALA A 74 7.32 -8.64 6.11
CA ALA A 74 7.60 -8.28 7.48
C ALA A 74 7.62 -9.41 8.52
N ASP A 75 7.28 -10.62 8.10
CA ASP A 75 7.28 -11.79 8.96
C ASP A 75 7.54 -13.02 8.10
N VAL A 76 8.73 -13.61 8.25
CA VAL A 76 9.15 -14.78 7.48
C VAL A 76 8.43 -16.05 7.97
N GLU A 77 7.93 -16.06 9.21
CA GLU A 77 7.22 -17.20 9.80
C GLU A 77 5.72 -17.17 9.49
N ALA A 78 5.11 -15.98 9.44
CA ALA A 78 3.73 -15.80 9.03
C ALA A 78 3.62 -15.50 7.52
N SER A 79 3.12 -16.47 6.72
CA SER A 79 2.99 -16.31 5.26
C SER A 79 2.11 -15.14 4.79
N TYR A 80 1.42 -14.46 5.71
CA TYR A 80 0.55 -13.33 5.44
C TYR A 80 1.19 -11.95 5.70
N GLY A 81 2.40 -11.89 6.27
CA GLY A 81 3.11 -10.65 6.61
C GLY A 81 2.45 -9.84 7.72
N VAL A 82 2.84 -8.57 7.88
CA VAL A 82 2.34 -7.67 8.93
C VAL A 82 1.30 -6.68 8.37
N TYR A 83 0.28 -6.42 9.17
CA TYR A 83 -0.73 -5.40 8.88
C TYR A 83 -0.61 -4.25 9.88
N TYR A 84 -0.25 -3.08 9.36
CA TYR A 84 -0.27 -1.84 10.11
C TYR A 84 -1.63 -1.18 9.95
N THR A 85 -2.28 -0.92 11.08
CA THR A 85 -3.62 -0.34 11.16
C THR A 85 -3.60 0.85 12.10
N LYS A 86 -4.73 1.55 12.26
CA LYS A 86 -4.84 2.63 13.25
C LYS A 86 -4.52 2.20 14.70
N ARG A 87 -4.68 0.91 15.03
CA ARG A 87 -4.36 0.35 16.35
C ARG A 87 -2.92 -0.19 16.44
N ASN A 88 -2.28 -0.39 15.30
CA ASN A 88 -0.91 -0.87 15.18
C ASN A 88 -0.21 0.00 14.11
N PRO A 89 0.07 1.28 14.44
CA PRO A 89 0.64 2.21 13.49
C PRO A 89 2.01 1.75 13.02
N ILE A 90 2.32 1.95 11.75
CA ILE A 90 3.67 1.75 11.23
C ILE A 90 4.59 2.84 11.81
N ALA A 91 5.77 2.44 12.25
CA ALA A 91 6.80 3.33 12.79
C ALA A 91 8.18 2.89 12.29
N ALA A 92 9.17 3.79 12.35
CA ALA A 92 10.52 3.52 11.86
C ALA A 92 11.18 2.38 12.63
N GLN A 93 10.85 2.25 13.93
CA GLN A 93 11.34 1.14 14.74
C GLN A 93 10.81 -0.21 14.24
N CYS A 94 9.52 -0.31 13.93
CA CYS A 94 8.93 -1.54 13.41
C CYS A 94 9.59 -1.96 12.09
N ILE A 95 9.90 -1.01 11.22
CA ILE A 95 10.60 -1.30 9.96
C ILE A 95 12.01 -1.83 10.21
N ARG A 96 12.79 -1.18 11.10
CA ARG A 96 14.17 -1.60 11.40
C ARG A 96 14.23 -3.04 11.90
N GLU A 97 13.37 -3.40 12.85
CA GLU A 97 13.31 -4.74 13.45
C GLU A 97 12.98 -5.82 12.41
N THR A 98 12.28 -5.44 11.36
CA THR A 98 11.76 -6.34 10.35
C THR A 98 12.65 -6.43 9.09
N HIS A 99 13.33 -5.34 8.74
CA HIS A 99 14.09 -5.19 7.49
C HIS A 99 15.60 -5.01 7.73
N ASP A 100 16.17 -5.73 8.70
CA ASP A 100 17.60 -5.67 9.07
C ASP A 100 18.58 -5.97 7.90
N TRP A 101 18.10 -6.49 6.76
CA TRP A 101 18.89 -6.69 5.54
C TRP A 101 19.07 -5.41 4.69
N ILE A 102 18.27 -4.36 4.94
CA ILE A 102 18.44 -3.03 4.36
C ILE A 102 19.45 -2.30 5.23
N GLY A 103 20.74 -2.59 5.03
CA GLY A 103 21.87 -2.07 5.82
C GLY A 103 21.98 -0.54 5.82
N ALA A 104 21.05 0.15 6.45
CA ALA A 104 21.11 1.57 6.75
C ALA A 104 22.05 1.74 7.94
N PRO A 105 23.27 2.29 7.73
CA PRO A 105 24.16 2.57 8.84
C PRO A 105 23.44 3.51 9.81
N GLY A 106 23.57 3.20 11.10
CA GLY A 106 23.12 4.08 12.18
C GLY A 106 23.58 5.49 11.90
N ILE A 107 22.61 6.41 11.94
CA ILE A 107 22.85 7.86 11.96
C ILE A 107 23.65 8.20 13.20
#